data_AF-A0A3Q3ERI7-F1
#
_entry.id   AF-A0A3Q3ERI7-F1
#
_cell.length_a   1.000
_cell.length_b   1.000
_cell.length_c   1.000
_cell.angle_alpha   90.00
_cell.angle_beta   90.00
_cell.angle_gamma   90.00
#
_symmetry.space_group_name_H-M   'P 1'
#
loop_
_entity.id
_entity.type
_entity.pdbx_description
1 polymer ?
#
loop_
_entity_poly.entity_id
_entity_poly.type
_entity_poly.pdbx_seq_one_letter_code
_entity_poly.pdbx_strand_id
1 'polypeptide(L)'
;MLYVDGMNGLISHNETVQWLYSLVGSKFRLVVKTALKLLLVFVEYTESNASLLIKAVNVVDAKRGKDTKLWSNITEILDEKDGVDTELLVYAMTLINKVSKGLMLNVCSISVCSSSLSFFLSILFLHRIVKI
;
A
#
# COMPACT_ATOMS: atom_id res chain seq x y z
N MET A 1 -5.88 -16.33 -0.84
CA MET A 1 -4.72 -16.51 0.07
C MET A 1 -5.10 -17.25 1.36
N LEU A 2 -6.03 -18.21 1.31
CA LEU A 2 -6.60 -18.85 2.50
C LEU A 2 -5.86 -20.14 2.93
N TYR A 3 -4.75 -20.49 2.27
CA TYR A 3 -3.93 -21.65 2.60
C TYR A 3 -2.52 -21.20 2.94
N VAL A 4 -1.99 -21.73 4.05
CA VAL A 4 -0.65 -21.42 4.59
C VAL A 4 0.44 -21.61 3.53
N ASP A 5 0.33 -22.67 2.71
CA ASP A 5 1.29 -22.95 1.63
C ASP A 5 1.22 -21.93 0.48
N GLY A 6 0.03 -21.43 0.14
CA GLY A 6 -0.15 -20.40 -0.88
C GLY A 6 0.44 -19.05 -0.46
N MET A 7 0.39 -18.74 0.84
CA MET A 7 1.02 -17.55 1.40
C MET A 7 2.54 -17.64 1.40
N ASN A 8 3.09 -18.78 1.80
CA ASN A 8 4.53 -19.03 1.77
C ASN A 8 5.09 -18.96 0.34
N GLY A 9 4.34 -19.45 -0.64
CA GLY A 9 4.68 -19.29 -2.06
C GLY A 9 4.74 -17.81 -2.48
N LEU A 10 3.77 -17.00 -2.07
CA LEU A 10 3.79 -15.56 -2.37
C LEU A 10 4.98 -14.84 -1.70
N ILE A 11 5.26 -15.15 -0.44
CA ILE A 11 6.37 -14.58 0.33
C ILE A 11 7.72 -14.92 -0.32
N SER A 12 7.85 -16.13 -0.86
CA SER A 12 9.07 -16.61 -1.52
C SER A 12 9.33 -15.93 -2.88
N HIS A 13 8.29 -15.42 -3.55
CA HIS A 13 8.38 -14.82 -4.88
C HIS A 13 8.01 -13.33 -4.85
N ASN A 14 9.02 -12.49 -4.61
CA ASN A 14 8.86 -11.03 -4.57
C ASN A 14 8.30 -10.44 -5.89
N GLU A 15 8.51 -11.10 -7.03
CA GLU A 15 7.93 -10.70 -8.32
C GLU A 15 6.40 -10.70 -8.30
N THR A 16 5.78 -11.63 -7.56
CA THR A 16 4.32 -11.70 -7.46
C THR A 16 3.78 -10.51 -6.66
N VAL A 17 4.49 -10.09 -5.62
CA VAL A 17 4.14 -8.90 -4.83
C VAL A 17 4.33 -7.63 -5.68
N GLN A 18 5.38 -7.55 -6.49
CA GLN A 18 5.59 -6.45 -7.45
C GLN A 18 4.46 -6.38 -8.48
N TRP A 19 4.07 -7.53 -9.02
CA TRP A 19 2.96 -7.62 -9.97
C TRP A 19 1.64 -7.17 -9.34
N LEU A 20 1.35 -7.65 -8.12
CA LEU A 20 0.16 -7.27 -7.37
C LEU A 20 0.13 -5.76 -7.08
N TYR A 21 1.27 -5.15 -6.73
CA TYR A 21 1.38 -3.70 -6.58
C TYR A 21 1.18 -2.95 -7.91
N SER A 22 1.66 -3.50 -9.02
CA SER A 22 1.48 -2.91 -10.35
C SER A 22 0.01 -2.87 -10.78
N LEU A 23 -0.80 -3.84 -10.34
CA LEU A 23 -2.25 -3.88 -10.58
C LEU A 23 -3.02 -2.76 -9.86
N VAL A 24 -2.45 -2.17 -8.80
CA VAL A 24 -3.06 -1.04 -8.09
C VAL A 24 -3.13 0.19 -8.99
N GLY A 25 -2.18 0.37 -9.92
CA GLY A 25 -2.21 1.44 -10.93
C GLY A 25 -3.06 1.11 -12.18
N SER A 26 -4.00 0.17 -12.09
CA SER A 26 -4.87 -0.21 -13.21
C SER A 26 -6.04 0.76 -13.38
N LYS A 27 -6.53 0.92 -14.62
CA LYS A 27 -7.74 1.71 -14.92
C LYS A 27 -9.05 1.04 -14.45
N PHE A 28 -9.01 -0.25 -14.13
CA PHE A 28 -10.20 -1.03 -13.76
C PHE A 28 -10.39 -1.06 -12.23
N ARG A 29 -11.39 -0.32 -11.72
CA ARG A 29 -11.65 -0.20 -10.27
C ARG A 29 -11.82 -1.53 -9.53
N LEU A 30 -12.45 -2.52 -10.15
CA LEU A 30 -12.61 -3.87 -9.58
C LEU A 30 -11.25 -4.57 -9.37
N VAL A 31 -10.33 -4.39 -10.32
CA VAL A 31 -8.98 -4.95 -10.24
C VAL A 31 -8.19 -4.27 -9.13
N VAL A 32 -8.24 -2.94 -9.07
CA VAL A 32 -7.58 -2.15 -8.02
C VAL A 32 -8.10 -2.53 -6.62
N LYS A 33 -9.41 -2.61 -6.45
CA LYS A 33 -10.05 -3.01 -5.18
C LYS A 33 -9.60 -4.41 -4.75
N THR A 34 -9.53 -5.35 -5.68
CA THR A 34 -9.10 -6.73 -5.38
C THR A 34 -7.62 -6.79 -5.05
N ALA A 35 -6.78 -6.05 -5.79
CA ALA A 35 -5.35 -5.95 -5.52
C ALA A 35 -5.06 -5.35 -4.13
N LEU A 36 -5.73 -4.25 -3.77
CA LEU A 36 -5.60 -3.64 -2.44
C LEU A 36 -6.04 -4.59 -1.32
N LYS A 37 -7.16 -5.31 -1.48
CA LYS A 37 -7.59 -6.31 -0.50
C LYS A 37 -6.57 -7.44 -0.33
N LEU A 38 -6.01 -7.94 -1.42
CA LEU A 38 -4.97 -8.98 -1.36
C LEU A 38 -3.69 -8.48 -0.71
N LEU A 39 -3.27 -7.24 -1.00
CA LEU A 39 -2.11 -6.61 -0.36
C LEU A 39 -2.34 -6.39 1.14
N LEU A 40 -3.56 -6.01 1.55
CA LEU A 40 -3.94 -5.90 2.95
C LEU A 40 -3.82 -7.25 3.66
N VAL A 41 -4.46 -8.30 3.12
CA VAL A 41 -4.36 -9.66 3.68
C VAL A 41 -2.89 -10.13 3.74
N PHE A 42 -2.08 -9.76 2.75
CA PHE A 42 -0.66 -10.09 2.73
C PHE A 42 0.13 -9.43 3.86
N VAL A 43 -0.05 -8.14 4.09
CA VAL A 43 0.63 -7.40 5.18
C VAL A 43 0.08 -7.80 6.55
N GLU A 44 -1.19 -8.21 6.63
CA GLU A 44 -1.82 -8.69 7.85
C GLU A 44 -1.35 -10.08 8.28
N TYR A 45 -0.87 -10.89 7.34
CA TYR A 45 -0.46 -12.26 7.61
C TYR A 45 0.74 -12.34 8.56
N THR A 46 1.78 -11.54 8.31
CA THR A 46 2.93 -11.39 9.21
C THR A 46 3.50 -9.97 9.12
N GLU A 47 4.00 -9.43 10.22
CA GLU A 47 4.54 -8.06 10.25
C GLU A 47 5.76 -7.87 9.34
N SER A 48 6.56 -8.93 9.15
CA SER A 48 7.71 -8.96 8.24
C SER A 48 7.33 -8.72 6.78
N ASN A 49 6.10 -9.06 6.38
CA ASN A 49 5.62 -8.87 5.00
C ASN A 49 5.53 -7.39 4.62
N ALA A 50 5.37 -6.48 5.59
CA ALA A 50 5.40 -5.04 5.32
C ALA A 50 6.73 -4.62 4.67
N SER A 51 7.86 -5.17 5.13
CA SER A 51 9.18 -4.88 4.57
C SER A 51 9.34 -5.44 3.14
N LEU A 52 8.75 -6.61 2.86
CA LEU A 52 8.74 -7.22 1.52
C LEU A 52 7.92 -6.38 0.55
N LEU A 53 6.75 -5.90 0.98
CA LEU A 53 5.93 -5.02 0.17
C LEU A 53 6.67 -3.72 -0.18
N ILE A 54 7.36 -3.08 0.78
CA ILE A 54 8.16 -1.88 0.49
C ILE A 54 9.25 -2.16 -0.55
N LYS A 55 9.96 -3.29 -0.42
CA LYS A 55 10.96 -3.69 -1.41
C LYS A 55 10.33 -3.87 -2.80
N ALA A 56 9.17 -4.50 -2.88
CA ALA A 56 8.45 -4.66 -4.14
C ALA A 56 8.03 -3.31 -4.75
N VAL A 57 7.46 -2.40 -3.95
CA VAL A 57 7.06 -1.05 -4.36
C VAL A 57 8.25 -0.28 -4.93
N ASN A 58 9.37 -0.26 -4.20
CA ASN A 58 10.59 0.42 -4.63
C ASN A 58 11.09 -0.10 -6.00
N VAL A 59 11.00 -1.41 -6.24
CA VAL A 59 11.41 -2.00 -7.52
C VAL A 59 10.47 -1.59 -8.66
N VAL A 60 9.16 -1.58 -8.41
CA VAL A 60 8.16 -1.18 -9.43
C VAL A 60 8.26 0.31 -9.75
N ASP A 61 8.39 1.16 -8.73
CA ASP A 61 8.49 2.61 -8.91
C ASP A 61 9.83 2.99 -9.57
N ALA A 62 10.93 2.32 -9.22
CA ALA A 62 12.22 2.52 -9.88
C ALA A 62 12.18 2.17 -11.38
N LYS A 63 11.39 1.16 -11.77
CA LYS A 63 11.18 0.80 -13.19
C LYS A 63 10.34 1.81 -13.95
N ARG A 64 9.47 2.58 -13.27
CA ARG A 64 8.60 3.59 -13.91
C ARG A 64 9.29 4.91 -14.22
N GLY A 65 10.48 5.15 -13.66
CA GLY A 65 11.31 6.32 -13.97
C GLY A 65 11.77 7.06 -12.71
N LYS A 66 12.89 7.78 -12.86
CA LYS A 66 13.66 8.39 -11.76
C LYS A 66 12.93 9.48 -10.97
N ASP A 67 11.85 10.04 -11.53
CA ASP A 67 11.05 11.14 -10.94
C ASP A 67 9.72 10.67 -10.33
N THR A 68 9.47 9.36 -10.29
CA THR A 68 8.23 8.82 -9.72
C THR A 68 8.32 8.81 -8.21
N LYS A 69 7.39 9.49 -7.53
CA LYS A 69 7.29 9.44 -6.07
C LYS A 69 7.04 7.99 -5.64
N LEU A 70 7.73 7.58 -4.57
CA LEU A 70 7.43 6.31 -3.90
C LEU A 70 5.95 6.23 -3.58
N TRP A 71 5.35 5.06 -3.82
CA TRP A 71 3.92 4.81 -3.60
C TRP A 71 2.97 5.54 -4.57
N SER A 72 3.44 5.98 -5.74
CA SER A 72 2.65 6.81 -6.67
C SER A 72 1.29 6.22 -7.00
N ASN A 73 1.18 4.90 -7.19
CA ASN A 73 -0.09 4.24 -7.52
C ASN A 73 -1.13 4.39 -6.40
N ILE A 74 -0.70 4.43 -5.13
CA ILE A 74 -1.62 4.61 -3.99
C ILE A 74 -1.92 6.09 -3.77
N THR A 75 -0.91 6.96 -3.93
CA THR A 75 -1.11 8.41 -3.85
C THR A 75 -2.11 8.89 -4.91
N GLU A 76 -2.06 8.36 -6.13
CA GLU A 76 -2.99 8.68 -7.20
C GLU A 76 -4.44 8.32 -6.82
N ILE A 77 -4.66 7.18 -6.17
CA ILE A 77 -5.98 6.78 -5.64
C ILE A 77 -6.48 7.74 -4.56
N LEU A 78 -5.58 8.26 -3.71
CA LEU A 78 -5.92 9.20 -2.64
C LEU A 78 -6.17 10.63 -3.14
N ASP A 79 -5.52 11.02 -4.23
CA ASP A 79 -5.62 12.34 -4.85
C ASP A 79 -6.81 12.48 -5.82
N GLU A 80 -7.45 11.38 -6.20
CA GLU A 80 -8.62 11.38 -7.09
C GLU A 80 -9.81 12.10 -6.41
N LYS A 81 -10.30 13.17 -7.08
CA LYS A 81 -11.26 14.14 -6.51
C LYS A 81 -12.73 13.83 -6.83
N ASP A 82 -12.98 13.07 -7.88
CA ASP A 82 -14.33 12.83 -8.43
C ASP A 82 -14.76 11.38 -8.31
N GLY A 83 -15.89 11.14 -7.64
CA GLY A 83 -16.60 9.85 -7.69
C GLY A 83 -15.79 8.63 -7.25
N VAL A 84 -14.81 8.82 -6.35
CA VAL A 84 -14.03 7.73 -5.79
C VAL A 84 -14.88 6.95 -4.79
N ASP A 85 -14.90 5.63 -4.95
CA ASP A 85 -15.45 4.71 -3.96
C ASP A 85 -14.74 4.94 -2.62
N THR A 86 -15.48 5.41 -1.62
CA THR A 86 -14.95 5.64 -0.26
C THR A 86 -14.27 4.40 0.31
N GLU A 87 -14.74 3.21 -0.06
CA GLU A 87 -14.10 1.93 0.29
C GLU A 87 -12.66 1.81 -0.25
N LEU A 88 -12.39 2.26 -1.48
CA LEU A 88 -11.06 2.23 -2.09
C LEU A 88 -10.08 3.13 -1.33
N LEU A 89 -10.54 4.31 -0.91
CA LEU A 89 -9.77 5.23 -0.07
C LEU A 89 -9.46 4.62 1.30
N VAL A 90 -10.46 3.98 1.92
CA VAL A 90 -10.27 3.27 3.20
C VAL A 90 -9.24 2.16 3.04
N TYR A 91 -9.27 1.37 1.96
CA TYR A 91 -8.28 0.31 1.73
C TYR A 91 -6.88 0.85 1.49
N ALA A 92 -6.73 1.85 0.63
CA ALA A 92 -5.46 2.51 0.35
C ALA A 92 -4.82 3.07 1.63
N MET A 93 -5.62 3.78 2.43
CA MET A 93 -5.17 4.39 3.68
C MET A 93 -4.82 3.34 4.74
N THR A 94 -5.65 2.30 4.87
CA THR A 94 -5.40 1.20 5.81
C THR A 94 -4.09 0.50 5.46
N LEU A 95 -3.81 0.29 4.18
CA LEU A 95 -2.58 -0.35 3.72
C LEU A 95 -1.35 0.48 4.10
N ILE A 96 -1.35 1.79 3.81
CA ILE A 96 -0.25 2.70 4.20
C ILE A 96 -0.04 2.69 5.72
N ASN A 97 -1.12 2.74 6.50
CA ASN A 97 -1.07 2.71 7.96
C ASN A 97 -0.48 1.40 8.49
N LYS A 98 -0.87 0.25 7.93
CA LYS A 98 -0.33 -1.06 8.34
C LYS A 98 1.13 -1.22 7.96
N VAL A 99 1.52 -0.79 6.76
CA VAL A 99 2.91 -0.83 6.32
C VAL A 99 3.79 0.08 7.18
N SER A 100 3.31 1.27 7.53
CA SER A 100 4.02 2.19 8.43
C SER A 100 4.24 1.59 9.82
N LYS A 101 3.22 0.91 10.38
CA LYS A 101 3.33 0.19 11.66
C LYS A 101 4.30 -0.99 11.58
N GLY A 102 4.21 -1.81 10.54
CA GLY A 102 5.12 -2.95 10.33
C GLY A 102 6.57 -2.50 10.13
N LEU A 103 6.79 -1.31 9.56
CA LEU A 103 8.11 -0.69 9.44
C LEU A 103 8.63 -0.19 10.79
N MET A 104 7.81 0.48 11.61
CA MET A 104 8.22 0.93 12.96
C MET A 104 8.68 -0.21 13.88
N LEU A 105 8.16 -1.42 13.70
CA LEU A 105 8.58 -2.60 14.47
C LEU A 105 9.90 -3.23 13.97
N ASN A 106 10.24 -3.02 12.70
CA ASN A 106 11.43 -3.63 12.07
C ASN A 106 12.60 -2.65 11.86
N VAL A 107 12.38 -1.35 11.99
CA VAL A 107 13.28 -0.32 11.45
C VAL A 107 13.47 0.84 12.44
N CYS A 108 14.30 0.60 13.45
CA CYS A 108 15.10 1.63 14.13
C CYS A 108 16.27 2.12 13.21
N SER A 109 16.22 1.94 11.89
CA SER A 109 17.34 2.28 11.00
C SER A 109 16.89 2.54 9.56
N ILE A 110 16.99 3.80 9.13
CA ILE A 110 16.94 4.29 7.73
C ILE A 110 15.61 4.97 7.31
N SER A 111 15.57 6.28 7.56
CA SER A 111 15.20 7.33 6.59
C SER A 111 14.00 7.08 5.64
N VAL A 112 12.85 6.68 6.17
CA VAL A 112 11.56 7.00 5.51
C VAL A 112 10.95 8.16 6.30
N CYS A 113 11.08 9.35 5.71
CA CYS A 113 10.75 10.64 6.30
C CYS A 113 9.38 10.71 6.98
N SER A 114 9.41 11.37 8.14
CA SER A 114 8.32 12.08 8.81
C SER A 114 7.26 11.23 9.51
N SER A 115 7.52 11.01 10.79
CA SER A 115 6.55 10.66 11.84
C SER A 115 5.32 11.59 11.89
N SER A 116 5.30 12.69 11.12
CA SER A 116 4.14 13.56 10.95
C SER A 116 3.22 13.15 9.80
N LEU A 117 3.66 12.45 8.75
CA LEU A 117 2.84 12.27 7.55
C LEU A 117 1.67 11.29 7.75
N SER A 118 1.89 10.14 8.39
CA SER A 118 0.82 9.16 8.65
C SER A 118 -0.22 9.70 9.65
N PHE A 119 0.24 10.52 10.61
CA PHE A 119 -0.62 11.20 11.59
C PHE A 119 -1.40 12.35 10.92
N PHE A 120 -0.74 13.16 10.08
CA PHE A 120 -1.38 14.24 9.31
C PHE A 120 -2.35 13.71 8.26
N LEU A 121 -2.04 12.64 7.51
CA LEU A 121 -2.99 12.06 6.54
C LEU A 121 -4.21 11.45 7.24
N SER A 122 -4.04 10.83 8.41
CA SER A 122 -5.17 10.29 9.19
C SER A 122 -6.10 11.40 9.69
N ILE A 123 -5.54 12.54 10.13
CA ILE A 123 -6.31 13.70 10.60
C ILE A 123 -6.94 14.49 9.44
N LEU A 124 -6.20 14.74 8.35
CA LEU A 124 -6.72 15.45 7.17
C LEU A 124 -7.91 14.70 6.55
N PHE A 125 -7.89 13.37 6.56
CA PHE A 125 -8.95 12.57 5.96
C PHE A 125 -10.16 12.39 6.89
N LEU A 126 -9.97 12.31 8.21
CA LEU A 126 -11.10 12.37 9.16
C LEU A 126 -11.89 13.66 8.98
N HIS A 127 -11.19 14.79 8.79
CA HIS A 127 -11.82 16.08 8.52
C HIS A 127 -12.48 16.17 7.12
N ARG A 128 -12.05 15.33 6.17
CA ARG A 128 -12.60 15.27 4.79
C ARG A 128 -13.79 14.31 4.68
N ILE A 129 -13.82 13.22 5.46
CA ILE A 129 -14.97 12.30 5.58
C ILE A 129 -16.11 12.96 6.37
N VAL A 130 -15.82 13.71 7.43
CA VAL A 130 -16.87 14.38 8.25
C VAL A 130 -17.53 15.57 7.53
N LYS A 131 -16.99 16.03 6.41
CA LYS A 131 -17.53 17.15 5.61
C LYS A 131 -18.31 16.75 4.35
N ILE A 132 -18.56 15.46 4.16
CA ILE A 132 -19.49 14.91 3.15
C ILE A 132 -20.73 14.42 3.89
#